data_AF-A0A448MRX0-F1
#
_entry.id   AF-A0A448MRX0-F1
#
_cell.length_a   1.000
_cell.length_b   1.000
_cell.length_c   1.000
_cell.angle_alpha   90.00
_cell.angle_beta   90.00
_cell.angle_gamma   90.00
#
_symmetry.space_group_name_H-M   'P 1'
#
loop_
_entity.id
_entity.type
_entity.pdbx_description
1 polymer ?
#
loop_
_entity_poly.entity_id
_entity_poly.type
_entity_poly.pdbx_seq_one_letter_code
_entity_poly.pdbx_strand_id
1 'polypeptide(L)'
;MGLLGSFGILAYYMVLGGWVLNYIGSLISGQLDLSQPVTIETTSTFFHDHIHNNPLAILIYTGLFVLVNYIILAKGIMDGIERSVKFLMPLLFVFLLVMIVRNVTLPGAMEGIKFYLVPDFSKITKELFVFVLGQVFFALSLGFGVLITLSSYLNKNEDLVKTATITGVINTLIALAAGFMIFPSLFSFNVAPNSGPTLVFQSLPIVFSHMWAGSVFATIFFSLLVIAALTTSITIYEVLITALQEKQGSRVSKPLP
;
A
#
# COMPACT_ATOMS: atom_id res chain seq x y z
N MET A 1 -12.86 -5.18 -20.78
CA MET A 1 -11.50 -5.48 -20.30
C MET A 1 -11.15 -4.72 -19.03
N GLY A 2 -11.29 -3.39 -18.97
CA GLY A 2 -10.99 -2.59 -17.76
C GLY A 2 -11.65 -3.11 -16.48
N LEU A 3 -12.97 -3.36 -16.50
CA LEU A 3 -13.72 -3.87 -15.33
C LEU A 3 -13.25 -5.24 -14.81
N LEU A 4 -12.81 -6.14 -15.71
CA LEU A 4 -12.26 -7.43 -15.32
C LEU A 4 -10.90 -7.24 -14.63
N GLY A 5 -10.08 -6.31 -15.12
CA GLY A 5 -8.84 -5.90 -14.48
C GLY A 5 -9.08 -5.30 -13.10
N SER A 6 -10.05 -4.37 -12.98
CA SER A 6 -10.44 -3.77 -11.70
C SER A 6 -10.86 -4.83 -10.69
N PHE A 7 -11.70 -5.79 -11.10
CA PHE A 7 -12.14 -6.89 -10.24
C PHE A 7 -10.98 -7.78 -9.77
N GLY A 8 -10.06 -8.13 -10.66
CA GLY A 8 -8.89 -8.94 -10.31
C GLY A 8 -7.94 -8.24 -9.34
N ILE A 9 -7.65 -6.96 -9.57
CA ILE A 9 -6.80 -6.16 -8.67
C ILE A 9 -7.50 -5.96 -7.32
N LEU A 10 -8.80 -5.71 -7.32
CA LEU A 10 -9.58 -5.58 -6.10
C LEU A 10 -9.54 -6.84 -5.25
N ALA A 11 -9.69 -8.02 -5.87
CA ALA A 11 -9.58 -9.31 -5.18
C ALA A 11 -8.24 -9.46 -4.44
N TYR A 12 -7.15 -9.06 -5.08
CA TYR A 12 -5.82 -9.04 -4.48
C TYR A 12 -5.72 -8.05 -3.29
N TYR A 13 -6.17 -6.80 -3.48
CA TYR A 13 -6.10 -5.78 -2.43
C TYR A 13 -6.94 -6.11 -1.19
N MET A 14 -8.10 -6.74 -1.36
CA MET A 14 -8.94 -7.17 -0.23
C MET A 14 -8.18 -8.15 0.69
N VAL A 15 -7.57 -9.18 0.11
CA VAL A 15 -6.82 -10.19 0.86
C VAL A 15 -5.55 -9.60 1.46
N LEU A 16 -4.82 -8.78 0.70
CA LEU A 16 -3.62 -8.08 1.20
C LEU A 16 -3.97 -7.16 2.38
N GLY A 17 -5.08 -6.42 2.30
CA GLY A 17 -5.58 -5.61 3.42
C GLY A 17 -5.87 -6.46 4.65
N GLY A 18 -6.45 -7.65 4.47
CA GLY A 18 -6.65 -8.63 5.54
C GLY A 18 -5.34 -9.10 6.18
N TRP A 19 -4.29 -9.37 5.38
CA TRP A 19 -2.97 -9.74 5.90
C TRP A 19 -2.38 -8.63 6.76
N VAL A 20 -2.43 -7.38 6.28
CA VAL A 20 -1.89 -6.22 7.00
C VAL A 20 -2.66 -5.99 8.31
N LEU A 21 -3.99 -6.07 8.29
CA LEU A 21 -4.80 -5.96 9.51
C LEU A 21 -4.50 -7.07 10.52
N ASN A 22 -4.29 -8.30 10.05
CA ASN A 22 -3.89 -9.41 10.92
C ASN A 22 -2.54 -9.12 11.60
N TYR A 23 -1.55 -8.64 10.85
CA TYR A 23 -0.25 -8.23 11.41
C TYR A 23 -0.39 -7.13 12.46
N ILE A 24 -1.21 -6.10 12.20
CA ILE A 24 -1.48 -5.04 13.18
C ILE A 24 -2.12 -5.64 14.45
N GLY A 25 -3.13 -6.50 14.29
CA GLY A 25 -3.80 -7.18 15.41
C GLY A 25 -2.85 -8.04 16.23
N SER A 26 -1.98 -8.81 15.59
CA SER A 26 -0.99 -9.67 16.25
C SER A 26 0.11 -8.87 16.95
N LEU A 27 0.52 -7.72 16.41
CA LEU A 27 1.44 -6.80 17.10
C LEU A 27 0.81 -6.18 18.35
N ILE A 28 -0.45 -5.73 18.25
CA ILE A 28 -1.16 -5.08 19.37
C ILE A 28 -1.50 -6.08 20.48
N SER A 29 -1.89 -7.30 20.11
CA SER A 29 -2.21 -8.38 21.07
C SER A 29 -0.99 -9.06 21.67
N GLY A 30 0.22 -8.74 21.18
CA GLY A 30 1.47 -9.36 21.63
C GLY A 30 1.72 -10.78 21.08
N GLN A 31 0.92 -11.26 20.12
CA GLN A 31 1.16 -12.53 19.43
C GLN A 31 2.43 -12.50 18.58
N LEU A 32 2.72 -11.35 17.96
CA LEU A 32 4.00 -11.06 17.32
C LEU A 32 4.75 -10.05 18.19
N ASP A 33 5.59 -10.53 19.09
CA ASP A 33 6.41 -9.66 19.93
C ASP A 33 7.72 -9.31 19.22
N LEU A 34 7.91 -8.01 18.97
CA LEU A 34 9.13 -7.43 18.39
C LEU A 34 9.87 -6.56 19.42
N SER A 35 9.65 -6.79 20.72
CA SER A 35 10.39 -6.14 21.81
C SER A 35 11.83 -6.65 21.94
N GLN A 36 12.09 -7.86 21.43
CA GLN A 36 13.41 -8.49 21.37
C GLN A 36 13.73 -8.89 19.94
N PRO A 37 15.03 -8.92 19.54
CA PRO A 37 15.44 -9.36 18.22
C PRO A 37 14.89 -10.75 17.87
N VAL A 38 14.22 -10.85 16.72
CA VAL A 38 13.68 -12.11 16.18
C VAL A 38 14.48 -12.58 14.98
N THR A 39 14.37 -13.87 14.64
CA THR A 39 15.05 -14.45 13.48
C THR A 39 14.11 -14.60 12.29
N ILE A 40 14.67 -14.87 11.11
CA ILE A 40 13.90 -15.18 9.90
C ILE A 40 13.00 -16.41 10.09
N GLU A 41 13.45 -17.40 10.86
CA GLU A 41 12.66 -18.59 11.18
C GLU A 41 11.41 -18.21 11.97
N THR A 42 11.54 -17.39 13.03
CA THR A 42 10.41 -16.90 13.81
C THR A 42 9.39 -16.17 12.94
N THR A 43 9.84 -15.24 12.09
CA THR A 43 8.95 -14.44 11.24
C THR A 43 8.33 -15.25 10.10
N SER A 44 9.04 -16.25 9.57
CA SER A 44 8.55 -17.13 8.52
C SER A 44 7.51 -18.11 9.06
N THR A 45 7.76 -18.70 10.22
CA THR A 45 6.79 -19.54 10.94
C THR A 45 5.56 -18.73 11.30
N PHE A 46 5.74 -17.51 11.83
CA PHE A 46 4.61 -16.63 12.11
C PHE A 46 3.75 -16.36 10.86
N PHE A 47 4.39 -15.98 9.75
CA PHE A 47 3.69 -15.75 8.48
C PHE A 47 2.96 -17.01 8.00
N HIS A 48 3.62 -18.17 8.06
CA HIS A 48 3.01 -19.42 7.64
C HIS A 48 1.80 -19.78 8.51
N ASP A 49 1.93 -19.69 9.82
CA ASP A 49 0.87 -20.11 10.76
C ASP A 49 -0.30 -19.13 10.81
N HIS A 50 -0.04 -17.82 10.68
CA HIS A 50 -1.06 -16.79 10.83
C HIS A 50 -1.65 -16.30 9.50
N ILE A 51 -0.98 -16.56 8.37
CA ILE A 51 -1.45 -16.18 7.03
C ILE A 51 -1.79 -17.40 6.19
N HIS A 52 -0.84 -18.32 5.96
CA HIS A 52 -1.05 -19.45 5.06
C HIS A 52 -1.97 -20.53 5.65
N ASN A 53 -1.73 -20.91 6.91
CA ASN A 53 -2.42 -22.01 7.58
C ASN A 53 -3.62 -21.57 8.43
N ASN A 54 -3.95 -20.26 8.43
CA ASN A 54 -5.09 -19.74 9.17
C ASN A 54 -6.10 -19.03 8.24
N PRO A 55 -6.77 -19.79 7.35
CA PRO A 55 -7.71 -19.21 6.40
C PRO A 55 -8.90 -18.53 7.09
N LEU A 56 -9.30 -18.99 8.28
CA LEU A 56 -10.39 -18.38 9.04
C LEU A 56 -10.03 -16.98 9.53
N ALA A 57 -8.84 -16.79 10.12
CA ALA A 57 -8.38 -15.47 10.53
C ALA A 57 -8.26 -14.53 9.32
N ILE A 58 -7.67 -14.99 8.22
CA ILE A 58 -7.56 -14.20 7.00
C ILE A 58 -8.93 -13.82 6.44
N LEU A 59 -9.90 -14.73 6.46
CA LEU A 59 -11.27 -14.43 6.04
C LEU A 59 -11.91 -13.35 6.93
N ILE A 60 -11.72 -13.43 8.24
CA ILE A 60 -12.25 -12.44 9.19
C ILE A 60 -11.62 -11.07 8.97
N TYR A 61 -10.29 -10.98 8.88
CA TYR A 61 -9.59 -9.70 8.67
C TYR A 61 -9.85 -9.13 7.27
N THR A 62 -9.97 -9.98 6.24
CA THR A 62 -10.40 -9.55 4.90
C THR A 62 -11.83 -9.01 4.96
N GLY A 63 -12.74 -9.70 5.66
CA GLY A 63 -14.11 -9.23 5.88
C GLY A 63 -14.16 -7.89 6.60
N LEU A 64 -13.29 -7.67 7.59
CA LEU A 64 -13.14 -6.39 8.28
C LEU A 64 -12.64 -5.30 7.33
N PHE A 65 -11.61 -5.58 6.52
CA PHE A 65 -11.10 -4.64 5.52
C PHE A 65 -12.19 -4.24 4.50
N VAL A 66 -12.95 -5.22 4.02
CA VAL A 66 -14.08 -5.00 3.10
C VAL A 66 -15.20 -4.21 3.78
N LEU A 67 -15.50 -4.49 5.05
CA LEU A 67 -16.50 -3.75 5.82
C LEU A 67 -16.12 -2.27 5.95
N VAL A 68 -14.85 -1.96 6.21
CA VAL A 68 -14.37 -0.57 6.27
C VAL A 68 -14.53 0.12 4.91
N ASN A 69 -14.15 -0.55 3.81
CA ASN A 69 -14.40 -0.03 2.46
C ASN A 69 -15.89 0.23 2.22
N TYR A 70 -16.75 -0.73 2.57
CA TYR A 70 -18.20 -0.63 2.42
C TYR A 70 -18.77 0.58 3.19
N ILE A 71 -18.37 0.78 4.45
CA ILE A 71 -18.83 1.92 5.26
C ILE A 71 -18.46 3.25 4.62
N ILE A 72 -17.26 3.36 4.03
CA ILE A 72 -16.81 4.57 3.35
C ILE A 72 -17.62 4.78 2.06
N LEU A 73 -17.74 3.75 1.23
CA LEU A 73 -18.45 3.82 -0.05
C LEU A 73 -19.96 4.07 0.12
N ALA A 74 -20.58 3.51 1.16
CA ALA A 74 -22.00 3.71 1.46
C ALA A 74 -22.34 5.18 1.80
N LYS A 75 -21.35 5.99 2.21
CA LYS A 75 -21.50 7.44 2.43
C LYS A 75 -21.36 8.25 1.14
N GLY A 76 -21.04 7.60 0.02
CA GLY A 76 -20.87 8.25 -1.28
C GLY A 76 -19.55 9.02 -1.42
N ILE A 77 -19.43 9.76 -2.53
CA ILE A 77 -18.17 10.36 -2.99
C ILE A 77 -17.67 11.46 -2.04
N MET A 78 -18.51 12.46 -1.72
CA MET A 78 -18.09 13.60 -0.88
C MET A 78 -17.89 13.19 0.60
N ASP A 79 -18.94 12.66 1.22
CA ASP A 79 -18.95 12.39 2.67
C ASP A 79 -18.18 11.12 3.06
N GLY A 80 -17.97 10.22 2.09
CA GLY A 80 -17.22 8.98 2.24
C GLY A 80 -15.80 9.10 1.69
N ILE A 81 -15.66 8.98 0.37
CA ILE A 81 -14.37 8.84 -0.32
C ILE A 81 -13.48 10.05 -0.09
N GLU A 82 -13.94 11.24 -0.46
CA GLU A 82 -13.15 12.47 -0.40
C GLU A 82 -12.73 12.81 1.03
N ARG A 83 -13.68 12.74 1.98
CA ARG A 83 -13.40 12.98 3.40
C ARG A 83 -12.38 11.99 3.96
N SER A 84 -12.50 10.71 3.61
CA SER A 84 -11.56 9.68 4.07
C SER A 84 -10.17 9.93 3.50
N VAL A 85 -10.05 10.18 2.20
CA VAL A 85 -8.75 10.45 1.54
C VAL A 85 -8.10 11.73 2.08
N LYS A 86 -8.87 12.80 2.32
CA LYS A 86 -8.35 14.05 2.92
C LYS A 86 -7.75 13.86 4.30
N PHE A 87 -8.21 12.87 5.06
CA PHE A 87 -7.64 12.53 6.38
C PHE A 87 -6.50 11.50 6.28
N LEU A 88 -6.72 10.45 5.49
CA LEU A 88 -5.81 9.31 5.37
C LEU A 88 -4.49 9.67 4.69
N MET A 89 -4.51 10.51 3.65
CA MET A 89 -3.30 10.87 2.90
C MET A 89 -2.30 11.69 3.72
N PRO A 90 -2.69 12.74 4.47
CA PRO A 90 -1.79 13.40 5.40
C PRO A 90 -1.24 12.45 6.47
N LEU A 91 -2.07 11.56 7.02
CA LEU A 91 -1.65 10.58 8.02
C LEU A 91 -0.60 9.61 7.46
N LEU A 92 -0.83 9.09 6.25
CA LEU A 92 0.12 8.26 5.51
C LEU A 92 1.45 8.99 5.33
N PHE A 93 1.41 10.27 4.95
CA PHE A 93 2.61 11.07 4.75
C PHE A 93 3.39 11.28 6.05
N VAL A 94 2.71 11.53 7.17
CA VAL A 94 3.33 11.63 8.50
C VAL A 94 4.01 10.31 8.88
N PHE A 95 3.33 9.18 8.73
CA PHE A 95 3.92 7.87 9.01
C PHE A 95 5.12 7.59 8.11
N LEU A 96 5.03 7.93 6.82
CA LEU A 96 6.13 7.77 5.87
C LEU A 96 7.36 8.56 6.33
N LEU A 97 7.19 9.84 6.68
CA LEU A 97 8.30 10.68 7.15
C LEU A 97 8.93 10.15 8.44
N VAL A 98 8.11 9.74 9.42
CA VAL A 98 8.60 9.15 10.68
C VAL A 98 9.46 7.92 10.39
N MET A 99 8.99 7.03 9.51
CA MET A 99 9.73 5.83 9.15
C MET A 99 11.01 6.13 8.39
N ILE A 100 10.98 7.07 7.43
CA ILE A 100 12.18 7.51 6.70
C ILE A 100 13.22 8.05 7.69
N VAL A 101 12.86 9.02 8.53
CA VAL A 101 13.78 9.62 9.52
C VAL A 101 14.34 8.53 10.43
N ARG A 102 13.51 7.59 10.89
CA ARG A 102 14.00 6.51 11.73
C ARG A 102 15.00 5.61 11.00
N ASN A 103 14.71 5.23 9.76
CA ASN A 103 15.50 4.23 9.04
C ASN A 103 16.79 4.80 8.46
N VAL A 104 16.82 6.08 8.07
CA VAL A 104 18.05 6.73 7.60
C VAL A 104 19.01 7.10 8.74
N THR A 105 18.54 7.14 9.98
CA THR A 105 19.37 7.41 11.18
C THR A 105 19.94 6.15 11.82
N LEU A 106 19.66 4.96 11.26
CA LEU A 106 20.22 3.71 11.75
C LEU A 106 21.72 3.58 11.41
N PRO A 107 22.50 2.87 12.24
CA PRO A 107 23.88 2.56 11.91
C PRO A 107 23.95 1.67 10.66
N GLY A 108 24.76 2.06 9.67
CA GLY A 108 24.87 1.32 8.41
C GLY A 108 23.82 1.68 7.35
N ALA A 109 22.88 2.57 7.65
CA ALA A 109 21.83 3.03 6.73
C ALA A 109 22.36 3.50 5.36
N MET A 110 23.55 4.10 5.34
CA MET A 110 24.17 4.63 4.12
C MET A 110 24.41 3.54 3.07
N GLU A 111 24.73 2.31 3.46
CA GLU A 111 24.91 1.21 2.49
C GLU A 111 23.57 0.84 1.82
N GLY A 112 22.46 0.88 2.57
CA GLY A 112 21.14 0.70 1.99
C GLY A 112 20.73 1.86 1.07
N ILE A 113 21.10 3.10 1.40
CA ILE A 113 20.89 4.26 0.52
C ILE A 113 21.70 4.11 -0.78
N LYS A 114 22.96 3.68 -0.70
CA LYS A 114 23.78 3.41 -1.89
C LYS A 114 23.18 2.30 -2.73
N PHE A 115 22.78 1.18 -2.12
CA PHE A 115 22.11 0.09 -2.82
C PHE A 115 20.85 0.57 -3.55
N TYR A 116 20.10 1.50 -2.93
CA TYR A 116 18.87 2.01 -3.49
C TYR A 116 19.08 3.01 -4.64
N LEU A 117 20.02 3.95 -4.50
CA LEU A 117 20.16 5.09 -5.41
C LEU A 117 21.26 4.93 -6.46
N VAL A 118 22.29 4.11 -6.21
CA VAL A 118 23.39 3.94 -7.15
C VAL A 118 22.92 3.05 -8.29
N PRO A 119 22.81 3.59 -9.53
CA PRO A 119 22.32 2.82 -10.66
C PRO A 119 23.35 1.77 -11.08
N ASP A 120 22.89 0.54 -11.25
CA ASP A 120 23.66 -0.52 -11.87
C ASP A 120 23.15 -0.76 -13.30
N PHE A 121 23.84 -0.14 -14.26
CA PHE A 121 23.48 -0.21 -15.67
C PHE A 121 23.61 -1.62 -16.26
N SER A 122 24.34 -2.53 -15.61
CA SER A 122 24.42 -3.93 -16.04
C SER A 122 23.09 -4.68 -15.88
N LYS A 123 22.19 -4.17 -15.03
CA LYS A 123 20.86 -4.76 -14.78
C LYS A 123 19.80 -4.31 -15.78
N ILE A 124 20.12 -3.39 -16.68
CA ILE A 124 19.16 -2.90 -17.68
C ILE A 124 19.03 -3.93 -18.79
N THR A 125 17.90 -4.64 -18.79
CA THR A 125 17.54 -5.63 -19.82
C THR A 125 16.23 -5.26 -20.51
N LYS A 126 15.92 -5.91 -21.65
CA LYS A 126 14.64 -5.71 -22.35
C LYS A 126 13.46 -6.17 -21.48
N GLU A 127 13.66 -7.24 -20.73
CA GLU A 127 12.69 -7.80 -19.79
C GLU A 127 12.42 -6.81 -18.64
N LEU A 128 13.45 -6.10 -18.16
CA LEU A 128 13.29 -5.05 -17.16
C LEU A 128 12.36 -3.93 -17.67
N PHE A 129 12.48 -3.52 -18.94
CA PHE A 129 11.60 -2.49 -19.49
C PHE A 129 10.13 -2.92 -19.46
N VAL A 130 9.82 -4.16 -19.82
CA VAL A 130 8.44 -4.68 -19.78
C VAL A 130 7.92 -4.73 -18.35
N PHE A 131 8.75 -5.19 -17.40
CA PHE A 131 8.39 -5.23 -15.98
C PHE A 131 8.13 -3.82 -15.42
N VAL A 132 9.01 -2.86 -15.68
CA VAL A 132 8.87 -1.48 -15.23
C VAL A 132 7.66 -0.82 -15.85
N LEU A 133 7.37 -1.06 -17.13
CA LEU A 133 6.16 -0.54 -17.78
C LEU A 133 4.89 -1.04 -17.08
N GLY A 134 4.84 -2.34 -16.74
CA GLY A 134 3.75 -2.91 -15.95
C GLY A 134 3.61 -2.28 -14.57
N GLN A 135 4.73 -2.06 -13.89
CA GLN A 135 4.77 -1.37 -12.59
C GLN A 135 4.26 0.08 -12.68
N VAL A 136 4.64 0.83 -13.71
CA VAL A 136 4.18 2.20 -13.93
C VAL A 136 2.66 2.24 -14.16
N PHE A 137 2.13 1.32 -14.97
CA PHE A 137 0.70 1.21 -15.20
C PHE A 137 -0.07 0.88 -13.91
N PHE A 138 0.45 -0.06 -13.12
CA PHE A 138 -0.14 -0.42 -11.84
C PHE A 138 -0.11 0.74 -10.84
N ALA A 139 1.05 1.39 -10.68
CA ALA A 139 1.24 2.49 -9.73
C ALA A 139 0.38 3.71 -10.06
N LEU A 140 0.20 4.03 -11.35
CA LEU A 140 -0.64 5.14 -11.79
C LEU A 140 -2.11 4.76 -11.98
N SER A 141 -2.49 3.53 -11.63
CA SER A 141 -3.86 3.01 -11.80
C SER A 141 -4.40 3.09 -13.25
N LEU A 142 -3.52 2.85 -14.22
CA LEU A 142 -3.84 2.91 -15.65
C LEU A 142 -4.37 1.57 -16.16
N GLY A 143 -5.38 1.63 -17.04
CA GLY A 143 -5.89 0.48 -17.78
C GLY A 143 -7.07 -0.27 -17.12
N PHE A 144 -7.43 0.06 -15.88
CA PHE A 144 -8.56 -0.57 -15.16
C PHE A 144 -9.60 0.45 -14.65
N GLY A 145 -9.80 1.53 -15.42
CA GLY A 145 -10.96 2.42 -15.28
C GLY A 145 -10.92 3.47 -14.16
N VAL A 146 -9.98 3.36 -13.20
CA VAL A 146 -9.91 4.26 -12.03
C VAL A 146 -9.83 5.72 -12.43
N LEU A 147 -8.86 6.12 -13.27
CA LEU A 147 -8.73 7.51 -13.67
C LEU A 147 -9.93 8.02 -14.50
N ILE A 148 -10.55 7.14 -15.30
CA ILE A 148 -11.76 7.51 -16.07
C ILE A 148 -12.90 7.82 -15.11
N THR A 149 -13.17 6.91 -14.16
CA THR A 149 -14.21 7.09 -13.15
C THR A 149 -13.96 8.30 -12.27
N LEU A 150 -12.75 8.49 -11.74
CA LEU A 150 -12.47 9.64 -10.88
C LEU A 150 -12.54 10.97 -11.64
N SER A 151 -12.11 11.00 -12.90
CA SER A 151 -12.19 12.20 -13.73
C SER A 151 -13.62 12.59 -14.11
N SER A 152 -14.57 11.64 -14.12
CA SER A 152 -15.97 11.94 -14.46
C SER A 152 -16.68 12.77 -13.38
N TYR A 153 -16.12 12.83 -12.17
CA TYR A 153 -16.62 13.67 -11.08
C TYR A 153 -16.00 15.07 -11.04
N LEU A 154 -14.95 15.33 -11.82
CA LEU A 154 -14.28 16.63 -11.86
C LEU A 154 -15.14 17.67 -12.58
N ASN A 155 -14.99 18.93 -12.15
CA ASN A 155 -15.58 20.06 -12.82
C ASN A 155 -15.04 20.22 -14.25
N LYS A 156 -15.89 20.66 -15.17
CA LYS A 156 -15.51 20.89 -16.59
C LYS A 156 -14.42 21.94 -16.80
N ASN A 157 -14.19 22.79 -15.80
CA ASN A 157 -13.21 23.86 -15.84
C ASN A 157 -11.85 23.46 -15.26
N GLU A 158 -11.70 22.22 -14.77
CA GLU A 158 -10.44 21.75 -14.23
C GLU A 158 -9.38 21.55 -15.32
N ASP A 159 -8.15 21.95 -15.01
CA ASP A 159 -7.00 21.69 -15.87
C ASP A 159 -6.55 20.24 -15.70
N LEU A 160 -7.04 19.39 -16.60
CA LEU A 160 -6.74 17.96 -16.60
C LEU A 160 -5.25 17.67 -16.86
N VAL A 161 -4.56 18.50 -17.66
CA VAL A 161 -3.13 18.30 -17.96
C VAL A 161 -2.29 18.58 -16.73
N LYS A 162 -2.58 19.68 -16.03
CA LYS A 162 -1.93 20.03 -14.77
C LYS A 162 -2.20 18.96 -13.71
N THR A 163 -3.45 18.53 -13.57
CA THR A 163 -3.86 17.51 -12.58
C THR A 163 -3.17 16.18 -12.83
N ALA A 164 -3.14 15.70 -14.08
CA ALA A 164 -2.46 14.48 -14.46
C ALA A 164 -0.95 14.55 -14.20
N THR A 165 -0.33 15.68 -14.54
CA THR A 165 1.12 15.90 -14.35
C THR A 165 1.50 15.89 -12.88
N ILE A 166 0.79 16.66 -12.04
CA ILE A 166 1.02 16.72 -10.59
C ILE A 166 0.83 15.33 -9.97
N THR A 167 -0.23 14.62 -10.35
CA THR A 167 -0.51 13.26 -9.85
C THR A 167 0.64 12.30 -10.18
N GLY A 168 1.13 12.31 -11.42
CA GLY A 168 2.26 11.46 -11.84
C GLY A 168 3.56 11.78 -11.09
N VAL A 169 3.86 13.07 -10.91
CA VAL A 169 5.06 13.52 -10.17
C VAL A 169 4.96 13.11 -8.69
N ILE A 170 3.85 13.40 -8.02
CA ILE A 170 3.65 13.04 -6.61
C ILE A 170 3.73 11.53 -6.42
N ASN A 171 3.06 10.74 -7.27
CA ASN A 171 3.13 9.28 -7.22
C ASN A 171 4.59 8.78 -7.28
N THR A 172 5.38 9.35 -8.19
CA THR A 172 6.81 8.99 -8.33
C THR A 172 7.62 9.41 -7.11
N LEU A 173 7.39 10.61 -6.57
CA LEU A 173 8.08 11.09 -5.36
C LEU A 173 7.76 10.23 -4.13
N ILE A 174 6.51 9.82 -3.94
CA ILE A 174 6.11 8.93 -2.85
C ILE A 174 6.73 7.54 -3.02
N ALA A 175 6.76 7.00 -4.24
CA ALA A 175 7.43 5.74 -4.52
C ALA A 175 8.95 5.82 -4.24
N LEU A 176 9.58 6.96 -4.56
CA LEU A 176 10.99 7.20 -4.23
C LEU A 176 11.21 7.29 -2.72
N ALA A 177 10.35 8.03 -2.02
CA ALA A 177 10.38 8.17 -0.56
C ALA A 177 10.21 6.80 0.15
N ALA A 178 9.34 5.94 -0.36
CA ALA A 178 9.15 4.58 0.16
C ALA A 178 10.43 3.71 0.07
N GLY A 179 11.33 3.97 -0.89
CA GLY A 179 12.63 3.32 -0.93
C GLY A 179 13.51 3.67 0.25
N PHE A 180 13.55 4.95 0.65
CA PHE A 180 14.25 5.39 1.87
C PHE A 180 13.60 4.85 3.15
N MET A 181 12.30 4.56 3.11
CA MET A 181 11.61 3.89 4.20
C MET A 181 12.04 2.41 4.35
N ILE A 182 12.51 1.73 3.30
CA ILE A 182 12.73 0.27 3.33
C ILE A 182 14.21 -0.11 3.33
N PHE A 183 14.99 0.37 2.35
CA PHE A 183 16.34 -0.14 2.12
C PHE A 183 17.37 0.19 3.21
N PRO A 184 17.40 1.42 3.77
CA PRO A 184 18.40 1.76 4.80
C PRO A 184 18.36 0.82 6.00
N SER A 185 17.16 0.43 6.45
CA SER A 185 16.98 -0.41 7.62
C SER A 185 17.30 -1.89 7.37
N LEU A 186 17.05 -2.38 6.15
CA LEU A 186 17.44 -3.74 5.76
C LEU A 186 18.97 -3.93 5.86
N PHE A 187 19.74 -2.98 5.34
CA PHE A 187 21.21 -3.05 5.35
C PHE A 187 21.79 -2.82 6.75
N SER A 188 21.16 -1.99 7.57
CA SER A 188 21.58 -1.75 8.96
C SER A 188 21.61 -3.04 9.80
N PHE A 189 20.76 -4.02 9.46
CA PHE A 189 20.64 -5.29 10.17
C PHE A 189 20.96 -6.52 9.29
N ASN A 190 21.64 -6.32 8.16
CA ASN A 190 22.06 -7.38 7.24
C ASN A 190 20.91 -8.28 6.75
N VAL A 191 19.73 -7.71 6.55
CA VAL A 191 18.55 -8.39 5.99
C VAL A 191 18.55 -8.24 4.48
N ALA A 192 18.45 -9.34 3.74
CA ALA A 192 18.50 -9.31 2.28
C ALA A 192 17.26 -8.62 1.67
N PRO A 193 17.41 -7.76 0.65
CA PRO A 193 16.31 -7.00 0.05
C PRO A 193 15.47 -7.79 -1.00
N ASN A 194 15.60 -9.10 -1.10
CA ASN A 194 15.26 -9.87 -2.31
C ASN A 194 14.04 -10.81 -2.18
N SER A 195 12.95 -10.36 -1.56
CA SER A 195 11.86 -11.29 -1.17
C SER A 195 10.44 -10.94 -1.66
N GLY A 196 10.23 -10.00 -2.58
CA GLY A 196 8.88 -9.69 -3.07
C GLY A 196 7.89 -9.37 -1.93
N PRO A 197 6.62 -9.85 -1.95
CA PRO A 197 5.67 -9.62 -0.86
C PRO A 197 6.14 -10.12 0.51
N THR A 198 6.97 -11.17 0.57
CA THR A 198 7.45 -11.70 1.85
C THR A 198 8.49 -10.79 2.51
N LEU A 199 9.09 -9.85 1.76
CA LEU A 199 9.95 -8.81 2.34
C LEU A 199 9.21 -8.03 3.43
N VAL A 200 7.97 -7.64 3.15
CA VAL A 200 7.14 -6.84 4.05
C VAL A 200 6.73 -7.63 5.29
N PHE A 201 6.35 -8.89 5.12
CA PHE A 201 5.72 -9.69 6.18
C PHE A 201 6.69 -10.59 6.95
N GLN A 202 7.85 -10.91 6.40
CA GLN A 202 8.86 -11.76 7.05
C GLN A 202 10.12 -10.95 7.38
N SER A 203 10.68 -10.26 6.39
CA SER A 203 11.98 -9.60 6.55
C SER A 203 11.93 -8.31 7.37
N LEU A 204 10.94 -7.44 7.15
CA LEU A 204 10.83 -6.18 7.90
C LEU A 204 10.53 -6.33 9.40
N PRO A 205 9.72 -7.30 9.86
CA PRO A 205 9.59 -7.57 11.29
C PRO A 205 10.93 -7.85 11.99
N ILE A 206 11.88 -8.52 11.32
CA ILE A 206 13.24 -8.73 11.83
C ILE A 206 13.91 -7.37 12.04
N VAL A 207 13.88 -6.50 11.04
CA VAL A 207 14.44 -5.14 11.12
C VAL A 207 13.84 -4.36 12.30
N PHE A 208 12.51 -4.39 12.45
CA PHE A 208 11.84 -3.67 13.52
C PHE A 208 12.22 -4.21 14.89
N SER A 209 12.36 -5.53 15.05
CA SER A 209 12.73 -6.16 16.33
C SER A 209 14.10 -5.74 16.89
N HIS A 210 14.99 -5.21 16.03
CA HIS A 210 16.28 -4.67 16.45
C HIS A 210 16.22 -3.19 16.86
N MET A 211 15.05 -2.56 16.78
CA MET A 211 14.84 -1.17 17.23
C MET A 211 14.31 -1.13 18.67
N TRP A 212 14.72 -0.11 19.42
CA TRP A 212 14.32 0.10 20.83
C TRP A 212 12.81 0.27 21.09
N ALA A 213 12.00 0.39 20.03
CA ALA A 213 10.54 0.39 20.07
C ALA A 213 9.98 -0.36 18.86
N GLY A 214 10.53 -1.55 18.58
CA GLY A 214 10.28 -2.33 17.36
C GLY A 214 8.80 -2.50 17.03
N SER A 215 8.00 -2.95 17.99
CA SER A 215 6.55 -3.14 17.80
C SER A 215 5.85 -1.83 17.41
N VAL A 216 6.25 -0.68 17.95
CA VAL A 216 5.66 0.63 17.60
C VAL A 216 5.97 0.99 16.14
N PHE A 217 7.24 0.88 15.73
CA PHE A 217 7.63 1.16 14.35
C PHE A 217 7.00 0.18 13.36
N ALA A 218 6.88 -1.09 13.74
CA ALA A 218 6.16 -2.10 12.95
C ALA A 218 4.67 -1.73 12.79
N THR A 219 3.99 -1.36 13.88
CA THR A 219 2.58 -0.93 13.82
C THR A 219 2.41 0.30 12.95
N ILE A 220 3.30 1.30 13.03
CA ILE A 220 3.27 2.48 12.15
C ILE A 220 3.43 2.06 10.69
N PHE A 221 4.40 1.19 10.39
CA PHE A 221 4.66 0.70 9.04
C PHE A 221 3.46 -0.08 8.45
N PHE A 222 2.90 -1.04 9.18
CA PHE A 222 1.73 -1.77 8.72
C PHE A 222 0.49 -0.87 8.65
N SER A 223 0.36 0.13 9.52
CA SER A 223 -0.70 1.14 9.42
C SER A 223 -0.57 1.97 8.13
N LEU A 224 0.66 2.32 7.72
CA LEU A 224 0.90 2.96 6.43
C LEU A 224 0.41 2.08 5.27
N LEU A 225 0.72 0.77 5.32
CA LEU A 225 0.27 -0.17 4.30
C LEU A 225 -1.25 -0.32 4.26
N VAL A 226 -1.92 -0.39 5.41
CA VAL A 226 -3.40 -0.52 5.41
C VAL A 226 -4.06 0.75 4.89
N ILE A 227 -3.50 1.93 5.21
CA ILE A 227 -3.98 3.20 4.67
C ILE A 227 -3.82 3.23 3.16
N ALA A 228 -2.63 2.89 2.64
CA ALA A 228 -2.35 2.85 1.21
C ALA A 228 -3.25 1.84 0.46
N ALA A 229 -3.45 0.66 1.05
CA ALA A 229 -4.34 -0.37 0.52
C ALA A 229 -5.79 0.12 0.51
N LEU A 230 -6.25 0.75 1.58
CA LEU A 230 -7.62 1.27 1.71
C LEU A 230 -7.91 2.38 0.71
N THR A 231 -7.03 3.38 0.58
CA THR A 231 -7.21 4.47 -0.39
C THR A 231 -7.23 3.95 -1.82
N THR A 232 -6.47 2.89 -2.11
CA THR A 232 -6.44 2.26 -3.43
C THR A 232 -7.69 1.40 -3.68
N SER A 233 -8.12 0.61 -2.71
CA SER A 233 -9.29 -0.27 -2.88
C SER A 233 -10.58 0.54 -3.03
N ILE A 234 -10.74 1.65 -2.30
CA ILE A 234 -11.92 2.52 -2.41
C ILE A 234 -12.12 3.01 -3.85
N THR A 235 -11.05 3.49 -4.51
CA THR A 235 -11.15 4.01 -5.88
C THR A 235 -11.42 2.91 -6.90
N ILE A 236 -10.89 1.70 -6.68
CA ILE A 236 -11.17 0.53 -7.54
C ILE A 236 -12.61 0.03 -7.37
N TYR A 237 -13.14 0.00 -6.13
CA TYR A 237 -14.55 -0.30 -5.89
C TYR A 237 -15.45 0.68 -6.64
N GLU A 238 -15.12 1.97 -6.60
CA GLU A 238 -15.92 3.02 -7.24
C GLU A 238 -16.05 2.80 -8.76
N VAL A 239 -15.00 2.28 -9.42
CA VAL A 239 -15.07 1.89 -10.84
C VAL A 239 -16.17 0.86 -11.08
N LEU A 240 -16.23 -0.18 -10.25
CA LEU A 240 -17.22 -1.25 -10.38
C LEU A 240 -18.63 -0.76 -10.05
N ILE A 241 -18.77 0.04 -8.99
CA ILE A 241 -20.04 0.61 -8.55
C ILE A 241 -20.62 1.52 -9.64
N THR A 242 -19.82 2.47 -10.15
CA THR A 242 -20.26 3.40 -11.19
C THR A 242 -20.66 2.67 -12.47
N ALA A 243 -19.85 1.71 -12.92
CA ALA A 243 -20.19 0.94 -14.12
C ALA A 243 -21.49 0.13 -13.97
N LEU A 244 -21.77 -0.40 -12.77
CA LEU A 244 -23.03 -1.11 -12.49
C LEU A 244 -24.23 -0.16 -12.40
N GLN A 245 -24.07 1.02 -11.80
CA GLN A 245 -25.12 2.03 -11.70
C GLN A 245 -25.52 2.56 -13.08
N GLU A 246 -24.53 2.88 -13.93
CA GLU A 246 -24.76 3.33 -15.31
C GLU A 246 -25.51 2.26 -16.13
N LYS A 247 -25.11 1.00 -16.02
CA LYS A 247 -25.76 -0.11 -16.72
C LYS A 247 -27.22 -0.32 -16.28
N GLN A 248 -27.53 -0.03 -15.02
CA GLN A 248 -28.88 -0.14 -14.46
C GLN A 248 -29.73 1.12 -14.65
N GLY A 249 -29.22 2.16 -15.33
CA GLY A 249 -29.93 3.41 -15.56
C GLY A 249 -30.13 4.26 -14.30
N SER A 250 -29.44 3.93 -13.20
CA SER A 250 -29.45 4.72 -11.97
C SER A 250 -28.52 5.92 -12.16
N ARG A 251 -29.04 7.15 -11.97
CA ARG A 251 -28.24 8.38 -12.11
C ARG A 251 -27.05 8.36 -11.15
N VAL A 252 -25.85 8.47 -11.71
CA VAL A 252 -24.60 8.72 -10.98
C VAL A 252 -24.82 9.91 -10.04
N SER A 253 -24.43 9.74 -8.77
CA SER A 253 -24.48 10.78 -7.75
C SER A 253 -23.86 12.08 -8.27
N LYS A 254 -24.47 13.22 -7.92
CA LYS A 254 -24.15 14.57 -8.44
C LYS A 254 -22.64 14.82 -8.55
N PRO A 255 -22.17 15.54 -9.60
CA PRO A 255 -20.78 15.94 -9.75
C PRO A 255 -20.29 16.72 -8.53
N LEU A 256 -18.99 16.61 -8.23
CA LEU A 256 -18.35 17.38 -7.17
C LEU A 256 -18.45 18.89 -7.52
N PRO A 257 -18.72 19.75 -6.53
CA PRO A 257 -18.83 21.20 -6.74
C PRO A 257 -17.51 21.83 -7.19
#